data_AF-A0A924NZF3-F1
#
_entry.id   AF-A0A924NZF3-F1
#
_cell.length_a   1.000
_cell.length_b   1.000
_cell.length_c   1.000
_cell.angle_alpha   90.00
_cell.angle_beta   90.00
_cell.angle_gamma   90.00
#
_symmetry.space_group_name_H-M   'P 1'
#
loop_
_entity.id
_entity.type
_entity.pdbx_description
1 polymer ?
#
loop_
_entity_poly.entity_id
_entity_poly.type
_entity_poly.pdbx_seq_one_letter_code
_entity_poly.pdbx_strand_id
1 'polypeptide(L)'
;MAKATIELIAALRETALRLRKGAHYAWGHHGACNCGNLVQVVTNFSEGEILRYAHQGIGEWTEMAEEFCPVTSAPLTLVISRLEAIGLTPTDIHNIEYLADKEVLKNLEGGFRWLKRNKREDAIAYFEAFANLLEDKMIRLIDVRMETLLPVMQRNEVFC
;
A
#
# COMPACT_ATOMS: atom_id res chain seq x y z
N MET A 1 -10.63 -4.72 2.35
CA MET A 1 -9.63 -4.15 3.25
C MET A 1 -8.41 -5.05 3.21
N ALA A 2 -7.26 -4.46 2.97
CA ALA A 2 -6.00 -5.17 2.76
C ALA A 2 -5.57 -5.98 3.98
N LYS A 3 -4.88 -7.10 3.71
CA LYS A 3 -4.17 -7.86 4.73
C LYS A 3 -2.95 -7.07 5.18
N ALA A 4 -2.80 -6.85 6.48
CA ALA A 4 -1.61 -6.22 7.04
C ALA A 4 -0.39 -7.17 6.90
N THR A 5 0.51 -6.87 5.98
CA THR A 5 1.77 -7.57 5.74
C THR A 5 2.93 -6.58 5.83
N ILE A 6 4.13 -7.08 6.14
CA ILE A 6 5.32 -6.23 6.26
C ILE A 6 5.68 -5.66 4.88
N GLU A 7 5.53 -6.49 3.85
CA GLU A 7 5.78 -6.17 2.45
C GLU A 7 4.88 -5.04 1.96
N LEU A 8 3.58 -5.08 2.26
CA LEU A 8 2.65 -4.02 1.88
C LEU A 8 2.96 -2.71 2.62
N ILE A 9 3.19 -2.77 3.93
CA ILE A 9 3.53 -1.58 4.72
C ILE A 9 4.81 -0.93 4.17
N ALA A 10 5.85 -1.72 3.90
CA ALA A 10 7.09 -1.25 3.32
C ALA A 10 6.89 -0.64 1.93
N ALA A 11 6.10 -1.29 1.06
CA ALA A 11 5.80 -0.78 -0.28
C ALA A 11 5.05 0.56 -0.25
N LEU A 12 4.06 0.71 0.64
CA LEU A 12 3.32 1.96 0.82
C LEU A 12 4.25 3.09 1.29
N ARG A 13 5.10 2.84 2.30
CA ARG A 13 6.07 3.83 2.81
C ARG A 13 7.09 4.24 1.76
N GLU A 14 7.63 3.28 1.02
CA GLU A 14 8.59 3.56 -0.06
C GLU A 14 7.94 4.35 -1.20
N THR A 15 6.69 4.05 -1.54
CA THR A 15 5.93 4.80 -2.56
C THR A 15 5.77 6.26 -2.13
N ALA A 16 5.35 6.52 -0.89
CA ALA A 16 5.26 7.87 -0.33
C ALA A 16 6.60 8.60 -0.34
N LEU A 17 7.68 7.91 0.03
CA LEU A 17 9.04 8.46 0.04
C LEU A 17 9.50 8.87 -1.37
N ARG A 18 9.29 8.01 -2.38
CA ARG A 18 9.65 8.29 -3.78
C ARG A 18 8.89 9.49 -4.31
N LEU A 19 7.58 9.57 -4.07
CA LEU A 19 6.75 10.71 -4.46
C LEU A 19 7.25 12.01 -3.80
N ARG A 20 7.60 11.98 -2.52
CA ARG A 20 8.18 13.13 -1.81
C ARG A 20 9.53 13.56 -2.40
N LYS A 21 10.34 12.60 -2.85
CA LYS A 21 11.63 12.85 -3.52
C LYS A 21 11.49 13.29 -4.99
N GLY A 22 10.28 13.44 -5.50
CA GLY A 22 10.02 13.97 -6.83
C GLY A 22 9.86 12.91 -7.93
N ALA A 23 9.48 11.67 -7.58
CA ALA A 23 9.04 10.70 -8.58
C ALA A 23 7.94 11.28 -9.48
N HIS A 24 7.94 10.88 -10.76
CA HIS A 24 6.95 11.35 -11.71
C HIS A 24 5.55 10.95 -11.26
N TYR A 25 4.63 11.91 -11.34
CA TYR A 25 3.26 11.75 -10.86
C TYR A 25 2.30 12.43 -11.81
N ALA A 26 1.42 11.63 -12.41
CA ALA A 26 0.38 12.08 -13.30
C ALA A 26 -0.79 11.10 -13.22
N TRP A 27 -1.91 11.52 -12.65
CA TRP A 27 -3.07 10.64 -12.43
C TRP A 27 -3.62 10.03 -13.73
N GLY A 28 -3.62 10.78 -14.84
CA GLY A 28 -4.02 10.26 -16.15
C GLY A 28 -2.97 9.41 -16.88
N HIS A 29 -1.87 9.04 -16.21
CA HIS A 29 -0.81 8.22 -16.77
C HIS A 29 -0.70 6.91 -15.99
N HIS A 30 -1.10 5.78 -16.58
CA HIS A 30 -1.19 4.47 -15.88
C HIS A 30 0.09 4.04 -15.16
N GLY A 31 1.26 4.38 -15.71
CA GLY A 31 2.55 4.10 -15.06
C GLY A 31 2.95 5.07 -13.96
N ALA A 32 2.30 6.23 -13.83
CA ALA A 32 2.66 7.31 -12.91
C ALA A 32 1.47 7.85 -12.09
N CYS A 33 0.32 7.18 -12.11
CA CYS A 33 -0.82 7.47 -11.24
C CYS A 33 -0.55 6.93 -9.81
N ASN A 34 -1.59 6.92 -8.96
CA ASN A 34 -1.46 6.45 -7.58
C ASN A 34 -1.09 4.96 -7.57
N CYS A 35 -1.85 4.09 -8.25
CA CYS A 35 -1.52 2.67 -8.36
C CYS A 35 -0.24 2.43 -9.15
N GLY A 36 -0.01 3.18 -10.24
CA GLY A 36 1.19 3.06 -11.06
C GLY A 36 2.47 3.22 -10.26
N ASN A 37 2.55 4.24 -9.40
CA ASN A 37 3.70 4.44 -8.51
C ASN A 37 3.92 3.28 -7.53
N LEU A 38 2.84 2.73 -6.97
CA LEU A 38 2.94 1.56 -6.08
C LEU A 38 3.42 0.32 -6.85
N VAL A 39 2.90 0.10 -8.06
CA VAL A 39 3.33 -1.02 -8.93
C VAL A 39 4.83 -0.93 -9.23
N GLN A 40 5.36 0.25 -9.54
CA GLN A 40 6.80 0.42 -9.76
C GLN A 40 7.63 -0.05 -8.54
N VAL A 41 7.15 0.22 -7.31
CA VAL A 41 7.82 -0.22 -6.08
C VAL A 41 7.75 -1.74 -5.90
N VAL A 42 6.61 -2.35 -6.19
CA VAL A 42 6.36 -3.79 -5.93
C VAL A 42 6.97 -4.69 -7.00
N THR A 43 7.09 -4.20 -8.24
CA THR A 43 7.45 -5.03 -9.42
C THR A 43 8.79 -4.65 -10.06
N ASN A 44 9.39 -3.53 -9.66
CA ASN A 44 10.52 -2.87 -10.34
C ASN A 44 10.27 -2.54 -11.82
N PHE A 45 9.03 -2.62 -12.30
CA PHE A 45 8.69 -2.16 -13.64
C PHE A 45 8.83 -0.65 -13.77
N SER A 46 9.31 -0.19 -14.91
CA SER A 46 9.30 1.21 -15.28
C SER A 46 7.88 1.70 -15.59
N GLU A 47 7.68 3.02 -15.48
CA GLU A 47 6.46 3.69 -15.93
C GLU A 47 6.05 3.28 -17.35
N GLY A 48 7.01 3.19 -18.28
CA GLY A 48 6.76 2.79 -19.66
C GLY A 48 6.37 1.32 -19.83
N GLU A 49 6.89 0.41 -18.99
CA GLU A 49 6.45 -0.99 -18.96
C GLU A 49 5.02 -1.10 -18.47
N ILE A 50 4.70 -0.41 -17.37
CA ILE A 50 3.35 -0.42 -16.78
C ILE A 50 2.33 0.17 -17.76
N LEU A 51 2.67 1.28 -18.42
CA LEU A 51 1.81 1.88 -19.46
C LEU A 51 1.54 0.88 -20.60
N ARG A 52 2.56 0.16 -21.07
CA ARG A 52 2.38 -0.88 -22.11
C ARG A 52 1.49 -2.03 -21.64
N TYR A 53 1.57 -2.43 -20.37
CA TYR A 53 0.73 -3.49 -19.82
C TYR A 53 -0.73 -3.03 -19.63
N ALA A 54 -0.94 -1.78 -19.21
CA ALA A 54 -2.28 -1.19 -19.07
C ALA A 54 -3.00 -1.04 -20.42
N HIS A 55 -2.30 -0.66 -21.49
CA HIS A 55 -2.88 -0.56 -22.84
C HIS A 55 -3.33 -1.90 -23.45
N GLN A 56 -3.01 -3.03 -22.82
CA GLN A 56 -3.52 -4.34 -23.24
C GLN A 56 -4.84 -4.71 -22.55
N GLY A 57 -5.29 -3.92 -21.57
CA GLY A 57 -6.62 -3.97 -20.97
C GLY A 57 -7.55 -2.90 -21.55
N ILE A 58 -8.85 -3.01 -21.23
CA ILE A 58 -9.85 -1.98 -21.51
C ILE A 58 -10.07 -1.20 -20.21
N GLY A 59 -10.14 0.14 -20.27
CA GLY A 59 -10.58 0.97 -19.15
C GLY A 59 -9.51 1.48 -18.17
N GLU A 60 -9.96 2.18 -17.12
CA GLU A 60 -9.14 2.61 -15.96
C GLU A 60 -8.86 1.41 -15.02
N TRP A 61 -7.93 1.52 -14.06
CA TRP A 61 -7.52 0.41 -13.16
C TRP A 61 -8.68 -0.36 -12.53
N THR A 62 -9.80 0.32 -12.24
CA THR A 62 -11.04 -0.28 -11.71
C THR A 62 -11.67 -1.26 -12.67
N GLU A 63 -11.86 -0.85 -13.93
CA GLU A 63 -12.45 -1.67 -14.99
C GLU A 63 -11.49 -2.83 -15.29
N MET A 64 -10.19 -2.55 -15.31
CA MET A 64 -9.13 -3.55 -15.46
C MET A 64 -9.05 -4.59 -14.33
N ALA A 65 -9.33 -4.21 -13.08
CA ALA A 65 -9.31 -5.12 -11.93
C ALA A 65 -10.60 -5.96 -11.84
N GLU A 66 -11.73 -5.40 -12.25
CA GLU A 66 -13.02 -6.11 -12.30
C GLU A 66 -13.09 -7.08 -13.51
N GLU A 67 -12.46 -6.75 -14.64
CA GLU A 67 -12.42 -7.58 -15.86
C GLU A 67 -11.35 -8.68 -15.84
N PHE A 68 -10.72 -8.97 -14.69
CA PHE A 68 -9.66 -9.98 -14.59
C PHE A 68 -10.11 -11.35 -15.13
N CYS A 69 -9.64 -11.69 -16.35
CA CYS A 69 -9.79 -12.99 -16.97
C CYS A 69 -8.43 -13.70 -16.97
N PRO A 70 -8.24 -14.81 -16.23
CA PRO A 70 -6.95 -15.49 -16.10
C PRO A 70 -6.45 -16.17 -17.40
N VAL A 71 -7.20 -16.08 -18.51
CA VAL A 71 -6.92 -16.81 -19.76
C VAL A 71 -6.33 -15.89 -20.86
N THR A 72 -6.53 -14.56 -20.82
CA THR A 72 -6.28 -13.69 -22.00
C THR A 72 -5.47 -12.41 -21.80
N SER A 73 -5.20 -11.90 -20.57
CA SER A 73 -4.55 -10.58 -20.35
C SER A 73 -3.24 -10.63 -19.51
N ALA A 74 -2.34 -11.55 -19.88
CA ALA A 74 -1.18 -11.94 -19.08
C ALA A 74 -0.35 -10.80 -18.44
N PRO A 75 -0.05 -9.65 -19.09
CA PRO A 75 0.79 -8.62 -18.47
C PRO A 75 0.08 -7.78 -17.40
N LEU A 76 -1.23 -7.53 -17.55
CA LEU A 76 -2.03 -6.83 -16.53
C LEU A 76 -2.40 -7.77 -15.38
N THR A 77 -2.80 -9.01 -15.70
CA THR A 77 -3.00 -10.09 -14.73
C THR A 77 -1.76 -10.25 -13.83
N LEU A 78 -0.56 -10.18 -14.41
CA LEU A 78 0.68 -10.22 -13.65
C LEU A 78 0.78 -9.06 -12.66
N VAL A 79 0.49 -7.82 -13.06
CA VAL A 79 0.56 -6.66 -12.17
C VAL A 79 -0.43 -6.80 -11.00
N ILE A 80 -1.68 -7.15 -11.27
CA ILE A 80 -2.72 -7.33 -10.24
C ILE A 80 -2.29 -8.44 -9.26
N SER A 81 -1.84 -9.59 -9.77
CA SER A 81 -1.40 -10.70 -8.92
C SER A 81 -0.23 -10.33 -8.00
N ARG A 82 0.65 -9.40 -8.41
CA ARG A 82 1.75 -8.91 -7.57
C ARG A 82 1.27 -8.02 -6.43
N LEU A 83 0.26 -7.19 -6.69
CA LEU A 83 -0.38 -6.36 -5.67
C LEU A 83 -1.18 -7.23 -4.67
N GLU A 84 -1.87 -8.25 -5.17
CA GLU A 84 -2.59 -9.20 -4.32
C GLU A 84 -1.65 -10.05 -3.47
N ALA A 85 -0.51 -10.47 -4.03
CA ALA A 85 0.49 -11.26 -3.31
C ALA A 85 1.07 -10.55 -2.09
N ILE A 86 1.15 -9.22 -2.11
CA ILE A 86 1.57 -8.43 -0.94
C ILE A 86 0.41 -8.14 0.02
N GLY A 87 -0.84 -8.46 -0.33
CA GLY A 87 -1.98 -8.39 0.59
C GLY A 87 -3.06 -7.38 0.22
N LEU A 88 -3.00 -6.75 -0.96
CA LEU A 88 -4.10 -5.91 -1.45
C LEU A 88 -5.26 -6.77 -1.97
N THR A 89 -6.48 -6.27 -1.83
CA THR A 89 -7.65 -6.78 -2.56
C THR A 89 -7.96 -5.88 -3.75
N PRO A 90 -8.76 -6.34 -4.73
CA PRO A 90 -9.21 -5.50 -5.85
C PRO A 90 -9.86 -4.17 -5.38
N THR A 91 -10.64 -4.21 -4.30
CA THR A 91 -11.23 -3.01 -3.70
C THR A 91 -10.18 -2.05 -3.15
N ASP A 92 -9.10 -2.55 -2.54
CA ASP A 92 -8.03 -1.69 -2.04
C ASP A 92 -7.25 -1.03 -3.18
N ILE A 93 -7.04 -1.75 -4.29
CA ILE A 93 -6.43 -1.21 -5.51
C ILE A 93 -7.28 -0.06 -6.07
N HIS A 94 -8.60 -0.24 -6.18
CA HIS A 94 -9.51 0.84 -6.54
C HIS A 94 -9.40 2.02 -5.57
N ASN A 95 -9.44 1.76 -4.27
CA ASN A 95 -9.38 2.82 -3.27
C ASN A 95 -8.05 3.59 -3.29
N ILE A 96 -6.92 2.92 -3.59
CA ILE A 96 -5.62 3.58 -3.79
C ILE A 96 -5.68 4.49 -5.02
N GLU A 97 -6.29 4.05 -6.11
CA GLU A 97 -6.38 4.84 -7.34
C GLU A 97 -7.17 6.14 -7.13
N TYR A 98 -8.25 6.09 -6.34
CA TYR A 98 -9.14 7.23 -6.10
C TYR A 98 -8.95 7.93 -4.75
N LEU A 99 -8.04 7.45 -3.91
CA LEU A 99 -7.82 7.92 -2.53
C LEU A 99 -9.11 7.92 -1.68
N ALA A 100 -9.86 6.80 -1.73
CA ALA A 100 -11.27 6.77 -1.33
C ALA A 100 -11.59 5.90 -0.10
N ASP A 101 -10.64 5.12 0.42
CA ASP A 101 -10.93 4.23 1.55
C ASP A 101 -11.22 5.03 2.83
N LYS A 102 -12.43 4.91 3.36
CA LYS A 102 -12.86 5.67 4.55
C LYS A 102 -12.09 5.32 5.82
N GLU A 103 -11.60 4.10 5.98
CA GLU A 103 -10.76 3.76 7.14
C GLU A 103 -9.40 4.42 7.02
N VAL A 104 -8.80 4.41 5.82
CA VAL A 104 -7.52 5.11 5.57
C VAL A 104 -7.68 6.61 5.77
N LEU A 105 -8.75 7.21 5.23
CA LEU A 105 -9.01 8.65 5.36
C LEU A 105 -9.23 9.07 6.82
N LYS A 106 -9.79 8.22 7.67
CA LYS A 106 -9.91 8.47 9.12
C LYS A 106 -8.56 8.45 9.84
N ASN A 107 -7.57 7.76 9.28
CA ASN A 107 -6.23 7.64 9.82
C ASN A 107 -5.25 8.71 9.30
N LEU A 108 -5.74 9.71 8.55
CA LEU A 108 -4.93 10.84 8.12
C LEU A 108 -4.44 11.66 9.32
N GLU A 109 -3.20 12.14 9.23
CA GLU A 109 -2.69 13.14 10.15
C GLU A 109 -3.56 14.42 10.08
N GLY A 110 -3.94 14.95 11.24
CA GLY A 110 -4.89 16.07 11.34
C GLY A 110 -6.36 15.66 11.22
N GLY A 111 -6.66 14.35 11.07
CA GLY A 111 -8.01 13.81 11.06
C GLY A 111 -8.63 13.70 9.66
N PHE A 112 -9.89 13.25 9.63
CA PHE A 112 -10.58 12.93 8.39
C PHE A 112 -10.74 14.14 7.46
N ARG A 113 -10.35 13.95 6.19
CA ARG A 113 -10.63 14.87 5.08
C ARG A 113 -10.69 14.11 3.77
N TRP A 114 -11.37 14.68 2.78
CA TRP A 114 -11.35 14.15 1.42
C TRP A 114 -10.07 14.58 0.69
N LEU A 115 -9.54 13.66 -0.11
CA LEU A 115 -8.29 13.83 -0.84
C LEU A 115 -8.56 14.04 -2.33
N LYS A 116 -7.68 14.77 -3.01
CA LYS A 116 -7.72 14.94 -4.46
C LYS A 116 -6.80 13.91 -5.11
N ARG A 117 -7.39 12.95 -5.82
CA ARG A 117 -6.66 11.85 -6.50
C ARG A 117 -5.60 12.29 -7.51
N ASN A 118 -5.65 13.54 -7.97
CA ASN A 118 -4.72 14.15 -8.91
C ASN A 118 -3.76 15.16 -8.23
N LYS A 119 -3.64 15.12 -6.90
CA LYS A 119 -2.71 15.95 -6.13
C LYS A 119 -1.69 15.05 -5.44
N ARG A 120 -0.41 15.23 -5.79
CA ARG A 120 0.70 14.42 -5.28
C ARG A 120 0.75 14.39 -3.75
N GLU A 121 0.57 15.53 -3.10
CA GLU A 121 0.66 15.62 -1.63
C GLU A 121 -0.47 14.85 -0.94
N ASP A 122 -1.65 14.78 -1.58
CA ASP A 122 -2.75 13.99 -1.07
C ASP A 122 -2.49 12.48 -1.27
N ALA A 123 -1.89 12.08 -2.39
CA ALA A 123 -1.45 10.69 -2.60
C ALA A 123 -0.41 10.28 -1.53
N ILE A 124 0.58 11.12 -1.26
CA ILE A 124 1.58 10.88 -0.19
C ILE A 124 0.88 10.70 1.16
N ALA A 125 -0.01 11.62 1.53
CA ALA A 125 -0.73 11.54 2.80
C ALA A 125 -1.58 10.26 2.92
N TYR A 126 -2.20 9.83 1.83
CA TYR A 126 -2.96 8.58 1.78
C TYR A 126 -2.07 7.35 2.00
N PHE A 127 -0.94 7.26 1.29
CA PHE A 127 -0.01 6.13 1.44
C PHE A 127 0.55 6.02 2.85
N GLU A 128 0.89 7.15 3.48
CA GLU A 128 1.38 7.18 4.87
C GLU A 128 0.30 6.79 5.87
N ALA A 129 -0.92 7.32 5.71
CA ALA A 129 -2.05 6.96 6.56
C ALA A 129 -2.42 5.47 6.41
N PHE A 130 -2.32 4.91 5.20
CA PHE A 130 -2.60 3.51 4.95
C PHE A 130 -1.52 2.61 5.58
N ALA A 131 -0.25 2.96 5.42
CA ALA A 131 0.85 2.25 6.07
C ALA A 131 0.69 2.23 7.59
N ASN A 132 0.41 3.39 8.21
CA ASN A 132 0.19 3.49 9.66
C ASN A 132 -1.01 2.65 10.12
N LEU A 133 -2.13 2.67 9.37
CA LEU A 133 -3.31 1.88 9.70
C LEU A 133 -3.02 0.37 9.70
N LEU A 134 -2.26 -0.10 8.70
CA LEU A 134 -1.89 -1.51 8.60
C LEU A 134 -0.87 -1.91 9.66
N GLU A 135 0.07 -1.02 9.99
CA GLU A 135 1.05 -1.23 11.07
C GLU A 135 0.36 -1.35 12.43
N ASP A 136 -0.60 -0.46 12.74
CA ASP A 136 -1.41 -0.55 13.94
C ASP A 136 -2.23 -1.85 14.02
N LYS A 137 -2.80 -2.28 12.89
CA LYS A 137 -3.52 -3.56 12.79
C LYS A 137 -2.57 -4.73 13.05
N MET A 138 -1.35 -4.69 12.52
CA MET A 138 -0.34 -5.73 12.71
C MET A 138 0.12 -5.82 14.17
N ILE A 139 0.43 -4.69 14.81
CA ILE A 139 0.89 -4.64 16.20
C ILE A 139 -0.14 -5.26 17.15
N ARG A 140 -1.44 -5.02 16.91
CA ARG A 140 -2.53 -5.60 17.73
C ARG A 140 -2.62 -7.12 17.66
N LEU A 141 -2.07 -7.75 16.63
CA LEU A 141 -2.06 -9.21 16.47
C LEU A 141 -0.87 -9.86 17.17
N ILE A 142 0.13 -9.08 17.60
CA ILE A 142 1.30 -9.59 18.31
C ILE A 142 0.97 -9.67 19.80
N ASP A 143 0.79 -10.89 20.30
CA ASP A 143 0.72 -11.17 21.73
C ASP A 143 2.14 -11.20 22.31
N VAL A 144 2.57 -10.12 22.94
CA VAL A 144 3.87 -10.04 23.61
C VAL A 144 3.70 -10.49 25.05
N ARG A 145 4.19 -11.69 25.37
CA ARG A 145 4.28 -12.19 26.75
C ARG A 145 5.39 -11.47 27.49
N MET A 146 5.03 -10.41 28.21
CA MET A 146 5.97 -9.58 28.98
C MET A 146 6.77 -10.39 30.01
N GLU A 147 6.25 -11.52 30.49
CA GLU A 147 6.95 -12.41 31.43
C GLU A 147 8.24 -13.01 30.84
N THR A 148 8.35 -13.08 29.51
CA THR A 148 9.55 -13.60 28.82
C THR A 148 10.58 -12.54 28.46
N LEU A 149 10.24 -11.25 28.59
CA LEU A 149 11.10 -10.12 28.21
C LEU A 149 11.78 -9.44 29.39
N LEU A 150 11.33 -9.69 30.62
CA LEU A 150 12.01 -9.21 31.81
C LEU A 150 13.03 -10.26 32.28
N PRO A 151 14.34 -9.96 32.29
CA PRO A 151 15.28 -10.82 33.00
C PRO A 151 14.86 -10.83 34.47
N VAL A 152 14.77 -12.03 35.03
CA VAL A 152 14.47 -12.24 36.44
C VAL A 152 15.50 -11.47 37.26
N MET A 153 15.14 -10.29 37.79
CA MET A 153 15.92 -9.60 38.81
C MET A 153 15.80 -10.42 40.10
N GLN A 154 16.54 -11.52 40.17
CA GLN A 154 16.64 -12.33 41.38
C GLN A 154 17.53 -11.60 42.39
N ARG A 155 16.83 -10.89 43.28
CA ARG A 155 17.04 -10.78 44.74
C ARG A 155 18.49 -10.77 45.23
N ASN A 156 18.88 -9.63 45.79
CA ASN A 156 19.96 -9.50 46.77
C ASN A 156 19.92 -10.66 47.78
N GLU A 157 20.92 -11.54 47.71
CA GLU A 157 21.29 -12.38 48.85
C GLU A 157 21.96 -11.47 49.89
N VAL A 158 21.16 -11.00 50.85
CA VAL A 158 21.67 -10.58 52.16
C VAL A 158 21.72 -11.85 53.00
N PHE A 159 22.89 -12.45 53.14
CA PHE A 159 23.15 -13.42 54.21
C PHE A 159 24.58 -13.27 54.76
N CYS A 160 24.60 -12.84 56.03
CA CYS A 160 25.69 -12.77 57.02
C CYS A 160 26.89 -11.87 56.71
#